data_AF-A0AAD7A889-F1
#
_entry.id   AF-A0AAD7A889-F1
#
_cell.length_a   1.000
_cell.length_b   1.000
_cell.length_c   1.000
_cell.angle_alpha   90.00
_cell.angle_beta   90.00
_cell.angle_gamma   90.00
#
_symmetry.space_group_name_H-M   'P 1'
#
loop_
_entity.id
_entity.type
_entity.pdbx_description
1 polymer ?
#
loop_
_entity_poly.entity_id
_entity_poly.type
_entity_poly.pdbx_seq_one_letter_code
_entity_poly.pdbx_strand_id
1 'polypeptide(L)'
;MISYSGGWAADASHADALNYGGILARNGNEPGWAIFTFTGVAVYYLSPRWPYYVSTRLSLDGGPSDLVNLTDPNAPTVPWGALETEKYSIL
;
A
#
# COMPACT_ATOMS: atom_id res chain seq x y z
N MET A 1 9.04 -1.29 -14.68
CA MET A 1 9.89 -0.93 -13.51
C MET A 1 9.14 0.09 -12.68
N ILE A 2 9.22 0.00 -11.35
CA ILE A 2 8.61 0.98 -10.44
C ILE A 2 9.72 1.90 -9.93
N SER A 3 9.51 3.21 -10.01
CA SER A 3 10.38 4.25 -9.45
C SER A 3 9.80 4.75 -8.14
N TYR A 4 10.62 4.77 -7.08
CA TYR A 4 10.23 5.19 -5.74
C TYR A 4 10.94 6.51 -5.41
N SER A 5 10.22 7.46 -4.80
CA SER A 5 10.74 8.75 -4.37
C SER A 5 10.09 9.21 -3.07
N GLY A 6 10.80 10.01 -2.28
CA GLY A 6 10.37 10.47 -0.95
C GLY A 6 10.75 9.49 0.17
N GLY A 7 10.02 9.52 1.28
CA GLY A 7 10.32 8.83 2.53
C GLY A 7 10.09 7.31 2.53
N TRP A 8 10.37 6.62 1.42
CA TRP A 8 10.37 5.16 1.40
C TRP A 8 11.47 4.67 2.33
N ALA A 9 11.11 3.82 3.29
CA ALA A 9 12.06 3.36 4.29
C ALA A 9 13.18 2.52 3.62
N ALA A 10 14.38 2.53 4.17
CA ALA A 10 15.48 1.70 3.64
C ALA A 10 15.20 0.20 3.77
N ASP A 11 14.34 -0.16 4.71
CA ASP A 11 13.70 -1.46 4.93
C ASP A 11 12.26 -1.48 4.40
N ALA A 12 11.94 -0.66 3.37
CA ALA A 12 10.62 -0.62 2.75
C ALA A 12 10.11 -2.01 2.43
N SER A 13 10.99 -3.00 2.30
CA SER A 13 10.68 -4.41 2.26
C SER A 13 10.02 -4.97 3.52
N HIS A 14 8.70 -4.87 3.64
CA HIS A 14 7.92 -5.58 4.65
C HIS A 14 7.41 -6.93 4.11
N ALA A 15 7.92 -8.03 4.64
CA ALA A 15 7.49 -9.38 4.28
C ALA A 15 6.46 -9.90 5.28
N ASP A 16 5.25 -10.16 4.79
CA ASP A 16 4.16 -10.75 5.56
C ASP A 16 3.41 -11.79 4.69
N ALA A 17 2.86 -12.82 5.33
CA ALA A 17 2.08 -13.86 4.65
C ALA A 17 0.77 -13.32 4.02
N LEU A 18 0.33 -12.14 4.44
CA LEU A 18 -0.83 -11.43 3.91
C LEU A 18 -0.52 -10.64 2.64
N ASN A 19 0.76 -10.45 2.25
CA ASN A 19 1.13 -9.79 1.00
C ASN A 19 0.78 -10.64 -0.24
N TYR A 20 0.51 -9.99 -1.38
CA TYR A 20 0.30 -10.67 -2.68
C TYR A 20 1.62 -11.17 -3.26
N GLY A 21 2.20 -12.20 -2.63
CA GLY A 21 3.55 -12.65 -2.94
C GLY A 21 4.60 -11.58 -2.66
N GLY A 22 5.86 -12.01 -2.56
CA GLY A 22 6.98 -11.09 -2.39
C GLY A 22 6.87 -10.21 -1.14
N ILE A 23 7.13 -8.93 -1.33
CA ILE A 23 7.41 -7.97 -0.27
C ILE A 23 6.64 -6.67 -0.57
N LEU A 24 5.93 -6.14 0.43
CA LEU A 24 5.26 -4.83 0.33
C LEU A 24 6.27 -3.72 0.56
N ALA A 25 6.22 -2.65 -0.25
CA ALA A 25 6.94 -1.41 0.01
C ALA A 25 6.15 -0.55 1.03
N ARG A 26 6.74 -0.26 2.19
CA ARG A 26 6.12 0.58 3.24
C ARG A 26 6.72 1.98 3.28
N ASN A 27 5.86 2.97 3.44
CA ASN A 27 6.24 4.35 3.73
C ASN A 27 5.82 4.67 5.18
N GLY A 28 6.68 5.37 5.92
CA GLY A 28 6.47 5.72 7.33
C GLY A 28 5.76 7.06 7.48
N ASN A 29 6.41 8.00 8.19
CA ASN A 29 5.83 9.31 8.53
C ASN A 29 6.16 10.42 7.51
N GLU A 30 6.95 10.13 6.48
CA GLU A 30 7.39 11.10 5.49
C GLU A 30 6.70 10.85 4.15
N PRO A 31 6.28 11.89 3.40
CA PRO A 31 5.64 11.71 2.10
C PRO A 31 6.50 10.87 1.14
N GLY A 32 5.91 9.85 0.54
CA GLY A 32 6.53 9.03 -0.49
C GLY A 32 5.56 8.67 -1.60
N TRP A 33 6.07 8.49 -2.82
CA TRP A 33 5.29 8.08 -3.97
C TRP A 33 6.05 7.10 -4.86
N ALA A 34 5.30 6.25 -5.56
CA ALA A 34 5.81 5.28 -6.51
C ALA A 34 5.14 5.49 -7.86
N ILE A 35 5.93 5.45 -8.93
CA ILE A 35 5.46 5.66 -10.31
C ILE A 35 5.92 4.49 -11.17
N PHE A 36 5.04 3.99 -12.00
CA PHE A 36 5.40 3.07 -13.08
C PHE A 36 4.55 3.36 -14.30
N THR A 37 5.09 2.99 -15.46
CA THR A 37 4.38 3.02 -16.74
C THR A 37 3.98 1.60 -17.11
N PHE A 38 2.79 1.43 -17.67
CA PHE A 38 2.30 0.14 -18.12
C PHE A 38 1.68 0.24 -19.52
N THR A 39 1.61 -0.88 -20.21
CA THR A 39 0.85 -1.05 -21.45
C THR A 39 -0.15 -2.16 -21.22
N GLY A 40 -1.44 -1.84 -21.28
CA GLY A 40 -2.52 -2.77 -20.97
C GLY A 40 -3.83 -2.03 -20.73
N VAL A 41 -4.87 -2.77 -20.36
CA VAL A 41 -6.20 -2.22 -20.11
C VAL A 41 -6.54 -2.09 -18.62
N ALA A 42 -5.70 -2.64 -17.74
CA ALA A 42 -5.95 -2.65 -16.31
C ALA A 42 -4.65 -2.69 -15.49
N VAL A 43 -4.72 -2.09 -14.31
CA VAL A 43 -3.75 -2.20 -13.22
C VAL A 43 -4.52 -2.59 -11.97
N TYR A 44 -3.99 -3.58 -11.24
CA TYR A 44 -4.51 -3.97 -9.94
C TYR A 44 -3.53 -3.56 -8.86
N TYR A 45 -3.98 -2.72 -7.92
CA TYR A 45 -3.24 -2.39 -6.71
C TYR A 45 -3.66 -3.34 -5.59
N LEU A 46 -2.71 -4.07 -5.02
CA LEU A 46 -2.94 -5.06 -3.97
C LEU A 46 -2.16 -4.67 -2.73
N SER A 47 -2.84 -4.64 -1.59
CA SER A 47 -2.25 -4.38 -0.27
C SER A 47 -3.01 -5.21 0.77
N PRO A 48 -2.34 -5.74 1.81
CA PRO A 48 -3.04 -6.13 3.02
C PRO A 48 -3.73 -4.92 3.66
N ARG A 49 -4.67 -5.19 4.56
CA ARG A 49 -5.35 -4.17 5.35
C ARG A 49 -4.83 -4.13 6.78
N TRP A 50 -4.98 -2.97 7.39
CA TRP A 50 -4.28 -2.59 8.61
C TRP A 50 -5.24 -2.34 9.76
N PRO A 51 -4.83 -2.65 11.01
CA PRO A 51 -5.67 -2.47 12.19
C PRO A 51 -5.72 -1.02 12.69
N TYR A 52 -5.16 -0.09 11.93
CA TYR A 52 -5.19 1.35 12.15
C TYR A 52 -5.25 2.08 10.80
N TYR A 53 -5.51 3.38 10.85
CA TYR A 53 -5.70 4.17 9.64
C TYR A 53 -4.44 4.17 8.75
N VAL A 54 -4.57 3.51 7.60
CA VAL A 54 -3.60 3.52 6.51
C VAL A 54 -4.34 3.85 5.23
N SER A 55 -3.76 4.72 4.41
CA SER A 55 -4.37 5.11 3.13
C SER A 55 -3.30 5.36 2.08
N THR A 56 -3.70 5.27 0.82
CA THR A 56 -2.86 5.64 -0.33
C THR A 56 -3.68 6.46 -1.32
N ARG A 57 -2.98 7.23 -2.16
CA ARG A 57 -3.58 7.98 -3.26
C ARG A 57 -3.13 7.37 -4.58
N LEU A 58 -4.09 7.03 -5.44
CA LEU A 58 -3.83 6.49 -6.77
C LEU A 58 -4.20 7.53 -7.82
N SER A 59 -3.31 7.76 -8.79
CA SER A 59 -3.53 8.66 -9.93
C SER A 59 -3.08 7.94 -11.20
N LEU A 60 -3.80 8.20 -12.31
CA LEU A 60 -3.48 7.73 -13.65
C LEU A 60 -3.14 8.94 -14.53
N ASP A 61 -2.01 8.86 -15.23
CA ASP A 61 -1.56 9.84 -16.23
C ASP A 61 -1.54 11.30 -15.73
N GLY A 62 -1.20 11.50 -14.44
CA GLY A 62 -1.16 12.81 -13.82
C GLY A 62 -2.53 13.44 -13.55
N GLY A 63 -3.61 12.69 -13.74
CA GLY A 63 -4.96 13.11 -13.40
C GLY A 63 -5.23 13.18 -11.89
N PRO A 64 -6.47 13.52 -11.48
CA PRO A 64 -6.88 13.53 -10.09
C PRO A 64 -6.56 12.21 -9.37
N SER A 65 -6.35 12.29 -8.06
CA SER A 65 -6.07 11.11 -7.24
C SER A 65 -7.29 10.68 -6.44
N ASP A 66 -7.53 9.37 -6.42
CA ASP A 66 -8.51 8.73 -5.55
C ASP A 66 -7.83 8.29 -4.24
N LEU A 67 -8.49 8.56 -3.11
CA LEU A 67 -8.05 8.09 -1.80
C LEU A 67 -8.56 6.68 -1.56
N VAL A 68 -7.64 5.73 -1.42
CA VAL A 68 -7.95 4.34 -1.08
C VAL A 68 -7.69 4.13 0.42
N ASN A 69 -8.73 3.75 1.15
CA ASN A 69 -8.63 3.39 2.55
C ASN A 69 -8.21 1.91 2.69
N LEU A 70 -7.10 1.67 3.39
CA LEU A 70 -6.51 0.35 3.62
C LEU A 70 -6.72 -0.14 5.06
N THR A 71 -7.63 0.48 5.80
CA THR A 71 -8.00 0.04 7.15
C THR A 71 -8.87 -1.21 7.10
N ASP A 72 -8.57 -2.19 7.95
CA ASP A 72 -9.41 -3.35 8.24
C ASP A 72 -10.53 -2.93 9.22
N PRO A 73 -11.81 -2.99 8.83
CA PRO A 73 -12.95 -2.56 9.64
C PRO A 73 -13.28 -3.54 10.76
N ASN A 74 -12.76 -4.77 10.70
CA ASN A 74 -13.02 -5.83 11.68
C ASN A 74 -11.82 -6.04 12.61
N ALA A 75 -10.72 -5.31 12.42
CA ALA A 75 -9.54 -5.43 13.25
C ALA A 75 -9.77 -4.95 14.68
N PRO A 76 -9.15 -5.60 15.69
CA PRO A 76 -9.10 -5.06 17.03
C PRO A 76 -8.24 -3.80 17.08
N THR A 77 -8.49 -2.93 18.05
CA THR A 77 -7.62 -1.77 18.31
C THR A 77 -6.27 -2.27 18.83
N VAL A 78 -5.20 -1.89 18.14
CA VAL A 78 -3.81 -2.23 18.48
C VAL A 78 -2.92 -0.98 18.45
N PRO A 79 -1.74 -1.02 19.08
CA PRO A 79 -0.77 0.06 18.98
C PRO A 79 -0.31 0.32 17.54
N TRP A 80 0.12 1.55 17.27
CA TRP A 80 0.73 1.90 15.99
C TRP A 80 1.98 1.05 15.73
N GLY A 81 2.15 0.59 14.50
CA GLY A 81 3.24 -0.30 14.10
C GLY A 81 2.95 -1.80 14.28
N ALA A 82 1.74 -2.17 14.72
CA ALA A 82 1.27 -3.56 14.66
C ALA A 82 1.23 -4.07 13.21
N LEU A 83 1.26 -5.40 13.07
CA LEU A 83 1.19 -6.08 11.78
C LEU A 83 -0.20 -5.93 11.13
N GLU A 84 -0.22 -6.16 9.82
CA GLU A 84 -1.43 -6.22 9.00
C GLU A 84 -2.37 -7.35 9.47
N THR A 85 -3.67 -7.21 9.23
CA THR A 85 -4.71 -8.10 9.81
C THR A 85 -5.59 -8.80 8.78
N GLU A 86 -5.74 -8.23 7.59
CA GLU A 86 -6.52 -8.84 6.51
C GLU A 86 -5.68 -8.97 5.24
N LYS A 87 -5.76 -10.13 4.59
CA LYS A 87 -5.16 -10.35 3.28
C LYS A 87 -5.83 -9.43 2.26
N TYR A 88 -5.08 -9.03 1.23
CA TYR A 88 -5.67 -8.38 0.05
C TYR A 88 -6.87 -9.19 -0.46
N SER A 89 -7.85 -8.49 -1.02
CA SER A 89 -8.96 -9.11 -1.74
C SER A 89 -9.04 -8.54 -3.16
N ILE A 90 -9.33 -9.42 -4.11
CA ILE A 90 -9.73 -9.05 -5.47
C ILE A 90 -11.21 -9.38 -5.53
N LEU A 91 -12.05 -8.38 -5.79
CA LEU A 91 -13.47 -8.58 -6.08
C LEU A 91 -13.63 -9.19 -7.48
#